data_AF-A0A1E3QFH2-F1
#
_entry.id   AF-A0A1E3QFH2-F1
#
_cell.length_a   1.000
_cell.length_b   1.000
_cell.length_c   1.000
_cell.angle_alpha   90.00
_cell.angle_beta   90.00
_cell.angle_gamma   90.00
#
_symmetry.space_group_name_H-M   'P 1'
#
loop_
_entity.id
_entity.type
_entity.pdbx_description
1 polymer ?
#
loop_
_entity_poly.entity_id
_entity_poly.type
_entity_poly.pdbx_seq_one_letter_code
_entity_poly.pdbx_strand_id
1 'polypeptide(L)'
;MAPTATEARRSAFKVPASMPDGVHKRKRNIHEKFEKIKKTLSHNADVKRSYRKTLKKMGFDVPPPLSRNNAVKRADSDDADSLHKDTDQNAEQPFENVRQKPTGRHNKKPKLSRFNKEEAAAATLRAEREAALEERARQEADRQQKIEQRQKNKQKMTQYTKTGQPKLGVRVDILLDKIQKTT
;
A
#
# COMPACT_ATOMS: atom_id res chain seq x y z
N MET A 1 -31.68 -75.29 14.01
CA MET A 1 -31.77 -73.82 13.89
C MET A 1 -30.85 -73.23 14.96
N ALA A 2 -29.75 -72.58 14.57
CA ALA A 2 -28.75 -72.01 15.49
C ALA A 2 -28.54 -70.52 15.16
N PRO A 3 -28.41 -69.64 16.18
CA PRO A 3 -28.38 -68.19 15.99
C PRO A 3 -27.02 -67.64 15.55
N THR A 4 -27.08 -66.45 14.98
CA THR A 4 -26.13 -65.78 14.09
C THR A 4 -24.99 -65.05 14.80
N ALA A 5 -23.78 -65.10 14.21
CA ALA A 5 -22.61 -64.34 14.63
C ALA A 5 -22.86 -62.83 14.50
N THR A 6 -22.68 -62.09 15.60
CA THR A 6 -22.76 -60.62 15.62
C THR A 6 -21.46 -60.01 15.10
N GLU A 7 -21.56 -59.36 13.94
CA GLU A 7 -20.47 -58.70 13.24
C GLU A 7 -20.07 -57.40 13.96
N ALA A 8 -18.92 -57.40 14.64
CA ALA A 8 -18.37 -56.22 15.29
C ALA A 8 -17.92 -55.20 14.24
N ARG A 9 -18.78 -54.22 13.94
CA ARG A 9 -18.44 -53.08 13.06
C ARG A 9 -17.30 -52.28 13.68
N ARG A 10 -16.12 -52.30 13.04
CA ARG A 10 -14.95 -51.48 13.40
C ARG A 10 -15.38 -50.01 13.50
N SER A 11 -15.19 -49.39 14.66
CA SER A 11 -15.50 -47.97 14.86
C SER A 11 -14.60 -47.12 13.95
N ALA A 12 -15.20 -46.34 13.06
CA ALA A 12 -14.46 -45.40 12.23
C ALA A 12 -13.64 -44.43 13.11
N PHE A 13 -12.41 -44.14 12.69
CA PHE A 13 -11.48 -43.22 13.36
C PHE A 13 -12.13 -41.84 13.51
N LYS A 14 -12.48 -41.46 14.75
CA LYS A 14 -13.03 -40.12 15.07
C LYS A 14 -11.89 -39.11 15.07
N VAL A 15 -11.86 -38.24 14.06
CA VAL A 15 -10.91 -37.12 14.00
C VAL A 15 -11.25 -36.11 15.09
N PRO A 16 -10.29 -35.71 15.95
CA PRO A 16 -10.55 -34.78 17.05
C PRO A 16 -10.93 -33.38 16.54
N ALA A 17 -11.88 -32.74 17.22
CA ALA A 17 -12.42 -31.42 16.87
C ALA A 17 -11.39 -30.27 16.99
N SER A 18 -10.20 -30.53 17.53
CA SER A 18 -9.12 -29.55 17.67
C SER A 18 -8.14 -29.52 16.49
N MET A 19 -8.34 -30.32 15.43
CA MET A 19 -7.50 -30.20 14.24
C MET A 19 -7.82 -28.91 13.47
N PRO A 20 -6.81 -28.12 13.07
CA PRO A 20 -7.02 -26.93 12.27
C PRO A 20 -7.70 -27.34 10.96
N ASP A 21 -8.87 -26.73 10.71
CA ASP A 21 -9.74 -27.04 9.59
C ASP A 21 -8.97 -27.38 8.30
N GLY A 22 -9.30 -28.54 7.72
CA GLY A 22 -8.55 -29.15 6.64
C GLY A 22 -8.34 -28.26 5.40
N VAL A 23 -7.46 -28.75 4.52
CA VAL A 23 -6.98 -28.16 3.25
C VAL A 23 -8.04 -27.37 2.45
N HIS A 24 -9.31 -27.75 2.55
CA HIS A 24 -10.42 -27.15 1.81
C HIS A 24 -10.77 -25.72 2.29
N LYS A 25 -10.63 -25.40 3.58
CA LYS A 25 -10.81 -24.01 4.05
C LYS A 25 -9.64 -23.12 3.61
N ARG A 26 -8.41 -23.67 3.54
CA ARG A 26 -7.23 -22.95 3.00
C ARG A 26 -7.40 -22.62 1.51
N LYS A 27 -7.89 -23.57 0.69
CA LYS A 27 -8.14 -23.35 -0.75
C LYS A 27 -9.21 -22.27 -1.00
N ARG A 28 -10.30 -22.24 -0.22
CA ARG A 28 -11.31 -21.17 -0.29
C ARG A 28 -10.71 -19.81 0.02
N ASN A 29 -9.94 -19.70 1.10
CA ASN A 29 -9.26 -18.45 1.47
C ASN A 29 -8.26 -17.97 0.39
N ILE A 30 -7.56 -18.88 -0.29
CA ILE A 30 -6.65 -18.54 -1.40
C ILE A 30 -7.44 -18.04 -2.62
N HIS A 31 -8.53 -18.71 -2.97
CA HIS A 31 -9.37 -18.31 -4.10
C HIS A 31 -9.99 -16.92 -3.88
N GLU A 32 -10.52 -16.64 -2.69
CA GLU A 32 -11.04 -15.32 -2.35
C GLU A 32 -9.96 -14.23 -2.42
N LYS A 33 -8.75 -14.51 -1.93
CA LYS A 33 -7.61 -13.59 -2.06
C LYS A 33 -7.25 -13.33 -3.53
N PHE A 34 -7.23 -14.38 -4.34
CA PHE A 34 -6.95 -14.28 -5.77
C PHE A 34 -7.99 -13.42 -6.51
N GLU A 35 -9.28 -13.62 -6.23
CA GLU A 35 -10.35 -12.79 -6.80
C GLU A 35 -10.26 -11.33 -6.34
N LYS A 36 -9.87 -11.07 -5.08
CA LYS A 36 -9.58 -9.70 -4.62
C LYS A 36 -8.42 -9.09 -5.40
N ILE A 37 -7.30 -9.80 -5.57
CA ILE A 37 -6.14 -9.33 -6.34
C ILE A 37 -6.54 -8.99 -7.77
N LYS A 38 -7.28 -9.87 -8.46
CA LYS A 38 -7.80 -9.59 -9.81
C LYS A 38 -8.62 -8.32 -9.86
N LYS A 39 -9.61 -8.16 -8.96
CA LYS A 39 -10.46 -6.96 -8.91
C LYS A 39 -9.64 -5.69 -8.71
N THR A 40 -8.66 -5.71 -7.79
CA THR A 40 -7.78 -4.56 -7.57
C THR A 40 -6.90 -4.24 -8.78
N LEU A 41 -6.36 -5.26 -9.47
CA LEU A 41 -5.54 -5.07 -10.66
C LEU A 41 -6.35 -4.50 -11.83
N SER A 42 -7.56 -5.01 -12.05
CA SER A 42 -8.47 -4.49 -13.08
C SER A 42 -8.86 -3.04 -12.78
N HIS A 43 -9.26 -2.74 -11.54
CA HIS A 43 -9.58 -1.37 -11.15
C HIS A 43 -8.40 -0.41 -11.34
N ASN A 44 -7.20 -0.81 -10.92
CA ASN A 44 -5.99 0.01 -11.11
C ASN A 44 -5.68 0.24 -12.60
N ALA A 45 -5.93 -0.75 -13.46
CA ALA A 45 -5.77 -0.60 -14.91
C ALA A 45 -6.79 0.40 -15.49
N ASP A 46 -8.04 0.34 -15.05
CA ASP A 46 -9.10 1.26 -15.47
C ASP A 46 -8.83 2.70 -15.02
N VAL A 47 -8.39 2.89 -13.77
CA VAL A 47 -7.98 4.20 -13.24
C VAL A 47 -6.80 4.76 -14.03
N LYS A 48 -5.78 3.95 -14.33
CA LYS A 48 -4.65 4.41 -15.17
C LYS A 48 -5.11 4.77 -16.59
N ARG A 49 -6.08 4.04 -17.14
CA ARG A 49 -6.65 4.32 -18.47
C ARG A 49 -7.46 5.63 -18.45
N SER A 50 -8.31 5.86 -17.46
CA SER A 50 -9.10 7.09 -17.35
C SER A 50 -8.19 8.31 -17.13
N TYR A 51 -7.18 8.20 -16.27
CA TYR A 51 -6.20 9.25 -16.02
C TYR A 51 -5.41 9.65 -17.27
N ARG A 52 -4.96 8.67 -18.06
CA ARG A 52 -4.32 8.95 -19.36
C ARG A 52 -5.24 9.66 -20.34
N LYS A 53 -6.54 9.33 -20.34
CA LYS A 53 -7.54 10.02 -21.19
C LYS A 53 -7.72 11.48 -20.74
N THR A 54 -7.79 11.74 -19.44
CA THR A 54 -7.93 13.11 -18.92
C THR A 54 -6.69 13.96 -19.20
N LEU A 55 -5.48 13.40 -19.05
CA LEU A 55 -4.24 14.09 -19.43
C LEU A 55 -4.22 14.49 -20.91
N LYS A 56 -4.59 13.56 -21.80
CA LYS A 56 -4.72 13.85 -23.25
C LYS A 56 -5.75 14.95 -23.52
N LYS A 57 -6.89 14.92 -22.84
CA LYS A 57 -7.93 15.95 -22.99
C LYS A 57 -7.45 17.34 -22.55
N MET A 58 -6.57 17.39 -21.55
CA MET A 58 -5.99 18.63 -21.03
C MET A 58 -4.75 19.09 -21.82
N GLY A 59 -4.33 18.37 -22.86
CA GLY A 59 -3.17 18.73 -23.68
C GLY A 59 -1.81 18.42 -23.04
N PHE A 60 -1.78 17.65 -21.94
CA PHE A 60 -0.52 17.17 -21.38
C PHE A 60 0.05 16.03 -22.23
N ASP A 61 1.36 16.04 -22.45
CA ASP A 61 2.05 14.94 -23.14
C ASP A 61 2.00 13.67 -22.27
N VAL A 62 1.50 12.57 -22.86
CA VAL A 62 1.35 11.28 -22.17
C VAL A 62 2.29 10.29 -22.83
N PRO A 63 3.32 9.79 -22.11
CA PRO A 63 4.25 8.84 -22.68
C PRO A 63 3.48 7.59 -23.14
N PRO A 64 3.82 7.04 -24.33
CA PRO A 64 3.13 5.90 -24.89
C PRO A 64 3.21 4.71 -23.93
N PRO A 65 2.15 3.87 -23.85
CA PRO A 65 2.18 2.69 -23.00
C PRO A 65 3.38 1.84 -23.42
N LEU A 66 4.30 1.58 -22.48
CA LEU A 66 5.41 0.67 -22.68
C LEU A 66 4.83 -0.69 -23.11
N SER A 67 4.96 -1.00 -24.40
CA SER A 67 4.55 -2.30 -24.95
C SER A 67 5.33 -3.38 -24.22
N ARG A 68 4.64 -4.39 -23.69
CA ARG A 68 5.27 -5.52 -22.95
C ARG A 68 6.36 -6.22 -23.75
N ASN A 69 6.32 -6.13 -25.08
CA ASN A 69 7.31 -6.77 -25.96
C ASN A 69 8.67 -6.05 -25.96
N ASN A 70 8.77 -4.82 -25.43
CA ASN A 70 10.00 -4.03 -25.43
C ASN A 70 10.67 -3.91 -24.07
N ALA A 71 10.08 -4.45 -22.99
CA ALA A 71 10.65 -4.35 -21.63
C ALA A 71 11.80 -5.33 -21.38
N VAL A 72 11.96 -6.37 -22.21
CA VAL A 72 13.03 -7.39 -22.07
C VAL A 72 14.32 -6.97 -22.79
N LYS A 73 14.30 -5.92 -23.64
CA LYS A 73 15.47 -5.49 -24.44
C LYS A 73 16.23 -4.27 -23.91
N ARG A 74 15.90 -3.74 -22.73
CA ARG A 74 16.53 -2.50 -22.20
C ARG A 74 17.44 -2.72 -20.99
N ALA A 75 17.85 -3.95 -20.70
CA ALA A 75 18.79 -4.25 -19.61
C ALA A 75 20.21 -4.55 -20.09
N ASP A 76 20.44 -4.85 -21.38
CA ASP A 76 21.76 -5.17 -21.93
C ASP A 76 21.86 -4.61 -23.37
N SER A 77 22.48 -3.44 -23.55
CA SER A 77 23.18 -3.03 -24.80
C SER A 77 23.73 -1.61 -24.63
N ASP A 78 24.98 -1.55 -24.16
CA ASP A 78 25.94 -0.54 -24.60
C ASP A 78 26.34 -0.85 -26.06
N ASP A 79 26.20 0.11 -26.97
CA ASP A 79 26.91 0.31 -28.26
C ASP A 79 26.15 1.42 -29.02
N ALA A 80 26.61 2.67 -29.04
CA ALA A 80 27.62 3.26 -29.94
C ALA A 80 27.12 3.49 -31.39
N ASP A 81 27.35 4.72 -31.89
CA ASP A 81 27.17 5.24 -33.28
C ASP A 81 25.73 5.39 -33.81
N SER A 82 25.24 6.50 -34.40
CA SER A 82 25.73 7.80 -34.92
C SER A 82 24.50 8.75 -34.91
N LEU A 83 24.51 10.08 -34.92
CA LEU A 83 25.03 10.97 -35.96
C LEU A 83 24.77 12.44 -35.52
N HIS A 84 25.78 13.29 -35.59
CA HIS A 84 25.74 14.74 -35.34
C HIS A 84 25.04 15.53 -36.46
N LYS A 85 24.45 16.69 -36.09
CA LYS A 85 24.34 18.01 -36.79
C LYS A 85 23.10 18.75 -36.25
N ASP A 86 23.08 20.00 -35.81
CA ASP A 86 23.97 21.15 -35.83
C ASP A 86 23.59 22.02 -34.61
N THR A 87 24.53 22.48 -33.78
CA THR A 87 24.34 23.70 -32.99
C THR A 87 25.72 24.27 -32.65
N ASP A 88 26.27 25.04 -33.59
CA ASP A 88 27.38 25.94 -33.33
C ASP A 88 26.91 27.16 -32.53
N GLN A 89 27.86 27.74 -31.81
CA GLN A 89 27.84 29.02 -31.09
C GLN A 89 27.27 28.96 -29.67
N ASN A 90 28.16 28.82 -28.67
CA ASN A 90 28.57 29.95 -27.82
C ASN A 90 29.46 29.47 -26.64
N ALA A 91 30.41 30.33 -26.25
CA ALA A 91 31.26 30.32 -25.06
C ALA A 91 32.54 29.46 -25.07
N GLU A 92 33.64 30.15 -25.42
CA GLU A 92 35.01 29.81 -25.05
C GLU A 92 35.15 29.68 -23.52
N GLN A 93 35.46 28.49 -23.03
CA GLN A 93 36.20 28.30 -21.79
C GLN A 93 37.30 27.25 -21.99
N PRO A 94 38.57 27.54 -21.62
CA PRO A 94 39.62 26.54 -21.65
C PRO A 94 39.45 25.58 -20.45
N PHE A 95 38.79 24.45 -20.67
CA PHE A 95 38.80 23.35 -19.70
C PHE A 95 40.11 22.56 -19.86
N GLU A 96 41.07 22.84 -18.98
CA GLU A 96 42.24 21.98 -18.76
C GLU A 96 41.77 20.58 -18.32
N ASN A 97 41.80 19.65 -19.27
CA ASN A 97 41.38 18.28 -19.09
C ASN A 97 42.50 17.46 -18.44
N VAL A 98 42.69 17.62 -17.12
CA VAL A 98 43.54 16.72 -16.34
C VAL A 98 42.70 15.49 -15.96
N ARG A 99 42.70 14.47 -16.83
CA ARG A 99 42.21 13.11 -16.51
C ARG A 99 43.09 12.48 -15.43
N GLN A 100 42.85 12.81 -14.17
CA GLN A 100 43.38 12.02 -13.05
C GLN A 100 42.59 10.71 -12.98
N LYS A 101 43.19 9.61 -13.45
CA LYS A 101 42.68 8.26 -13.19
C LYS A 101 42.75 8.03 -11.67
N PRO A 102 41.64 7.80 -10.95
CA PRO A 102 41.72 7.42 -9.55
C PRO A 102 42.27 5.99 -9.47
N THR A 103 43.58 5.84 -9.29
CA THR A 103 44.24 4.55 -8.97
C THR A 103 44.06 4.19 -7.48
N GLY A 104 42.88 4.49 -6.93
CA GLY A 104 42.55 4.22 -5.54
C GLY A 104 42.24 2.73 -5.37
N ARG A 105 43.12 2.00 -4.66
CA ARG A 105 42.82 0.65 -4.18
C ARG A 105 41.47 0.67 -3.45
N HIS A 106 40.45 0.06 -4.02
CA HIS A 106 39.14 -0.05 -3.38
C HIS A 106 39.29 -0.77 -2.03
N ASN A 107 39.10 -0.03 -0.93
CA ASN A 107 39.04 -0.60 0.41
C ASN A 107 37.90 -1.63 0.44
N LYS A 108 38.26 -2.92 0.51
CA LYS A 108 37.29 -4.01 0.59
C LYS A 108 36.54 -3.86 1.91
N LYS A 109 35.23 -3.60 1.84
CA LYS A 109 34.37 -3.58 3.03
C LYS A 109 34.51 -4.93 3.77
N PRO A 110 34.62 -4.93 5.10
CA PRO A 110 34.68 -6.18 5.86
C PRO A 110 33.41 -6.99 5.60
N LYS A 111 33.57 -8.29 5.33
CA LYS A 111 32.44 -9.20 5.16
C LYS A 111 31.73 -9.31 6.50
N LEU A 112 30.50 -8.80 6.61
CA LEU A 112 29.71 -9.02 7.81
C LEU A 112 29.45 -10.53 7.97
N SER A 113 29.66 -11.02 9.19
CA SER A 113 29.26 -12.37 9.60
C SER A 113 27.78 -12.60 9.26
N ARG A 114 27.45 -13.82 8.82
CA ARG A 114 26.07 -14.23 8.53
C ARG A 114 25.13 -13.92 9.69
N PHE A 115 25.61 -14.08 10.92
CA PHE A 115 24.87 -13.78 12.14
C PHE A 115 24.46 -12.30 12.24
N ASN A 116 25.38 -11.37 12.01
CA ASN A 116 25.11 -9.93 12.08
C ASN A 116 24.11 -9.49 10.99
N LYS A 117 24.12 -10.15 9.83
CA LYS A 117 23.17 -9.87 8.75
C LYS A 117 21.75 -10.31 9.12
N GLU A 118 21.62 -11.47 9.75
CA GLU A 118 20.33 -11.99 10.23
C GLU A 118 19.78 -11.14 11.39
N GLU A 119 20.64 -10.71 12.31
CA GLU A 119 20.26 -9.82 13.41
C GLU A 119 19.77 -8.45 12.91
N ALA A 120 20.49 -7.84 11.95
CA ALA A 120 20.06 -6.59 11.32
C ALA A 120 18.70 -6.73 10.63
N ALA A 121 18.47 -7.84 9.92
CA ALA A 121 17.19 -8.10 9.26
C ALA A 121 16.04 -8.33 10.28
N ALA A 122 16.32 -8.97 11.41
CA ALA A 122 15.35 -9.15 12.48
C ALA A 122 15.02 -7.81 13.16
N ALA A 123 16.01 -6.95 13.36
CA ALA A 123 15.82 -5.61 13.92
C ALA A 123 14.97 -4.73 13.00
N THR A 124 15.22 -4.73 11.69
CA THR A 124 14.40 -3.97 10.72
C THR A 124 12.97 -4.45 10.70
N LEU A 125 12.74 -5.78 10.75
CA LEU A 125 11.39 -6.35 10.75
C LEU A 125 10.61 -6.00 12.03
N ARG A 126 11.29 -5.97 13.19
CA ARG A 126 10.69 -5.55 14.46
C ARG A 126 10.31 -4.06 14.43
N ALA A 127 11.24 -3.21 13.97
CA ALA A 127 11.00 -1.78 13.86
C ALA A 127 9.85 -1.44 12.90
N GLU A 128 9.77 -2.10 11.74
CA GLU A 128 8.68 -1.91 10.79
C GLU A 128 7.32 -2.32 11.40
N ARG A 129 7.29 -3.45 12.11
CA ARG A 129 6.07 -3.92 12.77
C ARG A 129 5.60 -2.96 13.88
N GLU A 130 6.53 -2.45 14.67
CA GLU A 130 6.23 -1.48 15.72
C GLU A 130 5.71 -0.16 15.15
N ALA A 131 6.39 0.38 14.13
CA ALA A 131 5.95 1.58 13.43
C ALA A 131 4.54 1.42 12.81
N ALA A 132 4.25 0.27 12.20
CA ALA A 132 2.94 -0.01 11.64
C ALA A 132 1.83 -0.09 12.71
N LEU A 133 2.14 -0.63 13.90
CA LEU A 133 1.21 -0.66 15.03
C LEU A 133 0.96 0.73 15.59
N GLU A 134 2.01 1.54 15.72
CA GLU A 134 1.89 2.91 16.20
C GLU A 134 1.07 3.77 15.24
N GLU A 135 1.32 3.67 13.92
CA GLU A 135 0.54 4.39 12.92
C GLU A 135 -0.94 4.02 12.99
N ARG A 136 -1.23 2.72 13.12
CA ARG A 136 -2.60 2.23 13.27
C ARG A 136 -3.26 2.76 14.54
N ALA A 137 -2.54 2.77 15.67
CA ALA A 137 -3.04 3.31 16.93
C ALA A 137 -3.37 4.81 16.82
N ARG A 138 -2.52 5.60 16.16
CA ARG A 138 -2.77 7.02 15.89
C ARG A 138 -4.03 7.22 15.03
N GLN A 139 -4.18 6.46 13.95
CA GLN A 139 -5.37 6.54 13.09
C GLN A 139 -6.66 6.14 13.83
N GLU A 140 -6.60 5.11 14.68
CA GLU A 140 -7.73 4.68 15.49
C GLU A 140 -8.10 5.74 16.54
N ALA A 141 -7.12 6.37 17.21
CA ALA A 141 -7.34 7.47 18.14
C ALA A 141 -7.99 8.68 17.45
N ASP A 142 -7.48 9.11 16.30
CA ASP A 142 -8.07 10.22 15.53
C ASP A 142 -9.51 9.91 15.10
N ARG A 143 -9.77 8.67 14.70
CA ARG A 143 -11.12 8.22 14.32
C ARG A 143 -12.06 8.25 15.53
N GLN A 144 -11.60 7.79 16.70
CA GLN A 144 -12.37 7.82 17.94
C GLN A 144 -12.69 9.26 18.35
N GLN A 145 -11.71 10.16 18.34
CA GLN A 145 -11.93 11.59 18.64
C GLN A 145 -12.97 12.21 17.72
N LYS A 146 -12.92 11.93 16.41
CA LYS A 146 -13.92 12.41 15.44
C LYS A 146 -15.31 11.85 15.72
N ILE A 147 -15.41 10.57 16.11
CA ILE A 147 -16.70 9.94 16.46
C ILE A 147 -17.26 10.57 17.74
N GLU A 148 -16.44 10.75 18.77
CA GLU A 148 -16.84 11.37 20.03
C GLU A 148 -17.29 12.82 19.83
N GLN A 149 -16.56 13.61 19.04
CA GLN A 149 -16.96 14.96 18.68
C GLN A 149 -18.31 14.97 17.95
N ARG A 150 -18.52 14.06 17.00
CA ARG A 150 -19.81 13.92 16.30
C ARG A 150 -20.95 13.55 17.27
N GLN A 151 -20.70 12.65 18.23
CA GLN A 151 -21.69 12.26 19.22
C GLN A 151 -22.03 13.42 20.16
N LYS A 152 -21.02 14.14 20.67
CA LYS A 152 -21.21 15.35 21.49
C LYS A 152 -22.00 16.41 20.73
N ASN A 153 -21.65 16.66 19.46
CA ASN A 153 -22.36 17.61 18.61
C ASN A 153 -23.81 17.16 18.35
N LYS A 154 -24.03 15.87 18.10
CA LYS A 154 -25.37 15.31 17.94
C LYS A 154 -26.20 15.53 19.21
N GLN A 155 -25.67 15.18 20.38
CA GLN A 155 -26.35 15.36 21.67
C GLN A 155 -26.71 16.82 21.94
N LYS A 156 -25.78 17.75 21.66
CA LYS A 156 -26.00 19.19 21.74
C LYS A 156 -27.12 19.66 20.80
N MET A 157 -27.10 19.19 19.55
CA MET A 157 -28.09 19.56 18.52
C MET A 157 -29.49 18.99 18.76
N THR A 158 -29.59 17.87 19.46
CA THR A 158 -30.85 17.20 19.84
C THR A 158 -31.46 17.76 21.14
N GLN A 159 -30.92 18.84 21.71
CA GLN A 159 -31.54 19.46 22.89
C GLN A 159 -32.79 20.25 22.49
N TYR A 160 -33.89 20.00 23.22
CA TYR A 160 -35.17 20.67 23.05
C TYR A 160 -35.56 21.42 24.33
N THR A 161 -36.30 22.51 24.18
CA THR A 161 -36.95 23.24 25.27
C THR A 161 -38.12 22.43 25.82
N LYS A 162 -38.67 22.83 26.98
CA LYS A 162 -39.88 22.22 27.55
C LYS A 162 -41.07 22.25 26.58
N THR A 163 -41.11 23.24 25.68
CA THR A 163 -42.13 23.39 24.63
C THR A 163 -41.87 22.54 23.38
N GLY A 164 -40.84 21.70 23.38
CA GLY A 164 -40.49 20.84 22.24
C GLY A 164 -39.80 21.57 21.09
N GLN A 165 -39.45 22.84 21.25
CA GLN A 165 -38.70 23.60 20.25
C GLN A 165 -37.19 23.33 20.38
N PRO A 166 -36.43 23.29 19.29
CA PRO A 166 -34.99 23.12 19.38
C PRO A 166 -34.34 24.28 20.13
N LYS A 167 -33.40 23.99 21.05
CA LYS A 167 -32.70 25.04 21.80
C LYS A 167 -31.76 25.82 20.88
N LEU A 168 -32.17 27.03 20.49
CA LEU A 168 -31.48 27.82 19.46
C LEU A 168 -30.05 28.24 19.85
N GLY A 169 -29.79 28.60 21.11
CA GLY A 169 -28.46 29.05 21.53
C GLY A 169 -27.33 28.08 21.17
N VAL A 170 -27.56 26.77 21.37
CA VAL A 170 -26.59 25.72 21.04
C VAL A 170 -26.36 25.59 19.52
N ARG A 171 -27.38 25.89 18.71
CA ARG A 171 -27.28 25.85 17.25
C ARG A 171 -26.57 27.08 16.70
N VAL A 172 -26.78 28.25 17.33
CA VAL A 172 -26.14 29.51 16.96
C VAL A 172 -24.63 29.39 17.12
N ASP A 173 -24.14 28.88 18.25
CA ASP A 173 -22.69 28.74 18.49
C ASP A 173 -22.01 27.87 17.42
N ILE A 174 -22.62 26.74 17.04
CA ILE A 174 -22.11 25.85 15.99
C ILE A 174 -22.10 26.54 14.61
N LEU A 175 -23.08 27.42 14.34
CA LEU A 175 -23.13 28.20 13.11
C LEU A 175 -22.03 29.28 13.11
N LEU A 176 -21.81 29.95 14.23
CA LEU A 176 -20.74 30.94 14.38
C LEU A 176 -19.35 30.31 14.18
N ASP A 177 -19.09 29.15 14.79
CA ASP A 177 -17.85 28.39 14.59
C ASP A 177 -17.59 28.03 13.11
N LYS A 178 -18.65 27.78 12.33
CA LYS A 178 -18.54 27.49 10.90
C LYS A 178 -18.23 28.74 10.09
N ILE A 179 -18.92 29.85 10.38
CA ILE A 179 -18.68 31.13 9.71
C ILE A 179 -17.24 31.59 9.92
N GLN A 180 -16.74 31.51 11.16
CA GLN A 180 -15.36 31.86 11.52
C GLN A 180 -14.30 30.97 10.87
N LYS A 181 -14.62 29.72 10.51
CA LYS A 181 -13.69 28.83 9.80
C LYS A 181 -13.63 29.07 8.30
N THR A 182 -14.69 29.67 7.74
CA THR A 182 -14.78 29.97 6.31
C THR A 182 -14.29 31.37 5.94
N THR A 183 -14.16 32.25 6.93
CA THR A 183 -13.53 33.57 6.81
C THR A 183 -12.06 33.47 7.15
#